data_AF-A0A1Q3D2U0-F1
#
_entry.id   AF-A0A1Q3D2U0-F1
#
_cell.length_a   1.000
_cell.length_b   1.000
_cell.length_c   1.000
_cell.angle_alpha   90.00
_cell.angle_beta   90.00
_cell.angle_gamma   90.00
#
_symmetry.space_group_name_H-M   'P 1'
#
loop_
_entity.id
_entity.type
_entity.pdbx_description
1 polymer ?
#
loop_
_entity_poly.entity_id
_entity_poly.type
_entity_poly.pdbx_seq_one_letter_code
_entity_poly.pdbx_strand_id
1 'polypeptide(L)'
;KGACETGTNFTSSSCNKKLIGARYFYNSYEATLGLIDTSKESKSPRDDDGHGTHTSTTAAGSVVERASLFDYAEGNARGMATHTRVAAYKVCWIGGCFSTDILAATDKAIEDGVNVMSMSLSGVNVMTRLQNPHRLLLPRITQAARSKFLGKQMEGRG
;
A
#
# COMPACT_ATOMS: atom_id res chain seq x y z
N LYS A 1 -12.35 0.58 9.95
CA LYS A 1 -11.24 0.33 10.90
C LYS A 1 -9.95 0.59 10.13
N GLY A 2 -8.89 1.00 10.81
CA GLY A 2 -7.65 1.52 10.22
C GLY A 2 -7.04 2.50 11.23
N ALA A 3 -5.73 2.44 11.44
CA ALA A 3 -5.02 3.33 12.37
C ALA A 3 -4.36 4.49 11.61
N CYS A 4 -4.16 5.61 12.29
CA CYS A 4 -3.30 6.69 11.82
C CYS A 4 -1.99 6.62 12.60
N GLU A 5 -1.01 5.91 12.04
CA GLU A 5 0.28 5.73 12.68
C GLU A 5 1.07 7.04 12.67
N THR A 6 1.80 7.30 13.75
CA THR A 6 2.64 8.48 13.90
C THR A 6 4.09 8.16 13.53
N GLY A 7 4.85 9.19 13.21
CA GLY A 7 6.29 9.10 12.96
C GLY A 7 6.86 10.46 12.58
N THR A 8 8.04 10.46 11.98
CA THR A 8 8.70 11.68 11.50
C THR A 8 7.76 12.48 10.59
N ASN A 9 7.53 13.76 10.92
CA ASN A 9 6.68 14.68 10.15
C ASN A 9 5.24 14.18 9.87
N PHE A 10 4.73 13.27 10.70
CA PHE A 10 3.37 12.74 10.55
C PHE A 10 2.76 12.41 11.91
N THR A 11 1.67 13.11 12.24
CA THR A 11 0.95 12.97 13.51
C THR A 11 -0.43 12.34 13.26
N SER A 12 -1.12 11.96 14.34
CA SER A 12 -2.49 11.43 14.25
C SER A 12 -3.47 12.42 13.63
N SER A 13 -3.20 13.73 13.73
CA SER A 13 -3.97 14.80 13.11
C SER A 13 -3.77 14.92 11.59
N SER A 14 -2.80 14.22 11.00
CA SER A 14 -2.64 14.15 9.54
C SER A 14 -3.78 13.36 8.87
N CYS A 15 -4.41 12.44 9.59
CA CYS A 15 -5.60 11.76 9.10
C CYS A 15 -6.85 12.61 9.31
N ASN A 16 -7.79 12.49 8.38
CA ASN A 16 -9.03 13.24 8.37
C ASN A 16 -10.18 12.39 7.78
N LYS A 17 -11.30 13.01 7.40
CA LYS A 17 -12.45 12.29 6.82
C LYS A 17 -12.18 11.69 5.43
N LYS A 18 -11.15 12.18 4.72
CA LYS A 18 -10.72 11.70 3.40
C LYS A 18 -9.62 10.65 3.53
N LEU A 19 -8.51 10.98 4.20
CA LEU A 19 -7.44 10.03 4.56
C LEU A 19 -7.77 9.44 5.95
N ILE A 20 -8.43 8.29 5.95
CA ILE A 20 -9.00 7.69 7.18
C ILE A 20 -8.06 6.71 7.89
N GLY A 21 -6.93 6.39 7.27
CA GLY A 21 -5.93 5.48 7.81
C GLY A 21 -4.60 5.68 7.10
N ALA A 22 -3.51 5.55 7.83
CA ALA A 22 -2.16 5.74 7.31
C ALA A 22 -1.21 4.85 8.10
N ARG A 23 -0.51 3.96 7.40
CA ARG A 23 0.42 2.99 7.96
C ARG A 23 1.69 2.89 7.12
N TYR A 24 2.75 2.34 7.70
CA TYR A 24 4.01 2.14 7.01
C TYR A 24 4.70 0.85 7.44
N PHE A 25 5.39 0.20 6.50
CA PHE A 25 6.02 -1.11 6.68
C PHE A 25 7.46 -1.03 6.16
N TYR A 26 8.42 -1.46 6.98
CA TYR A 26 9.85 -1.28 6.71
C TYR A 26 10.73 -2.39 7.27
N ASN A 27 10.15 -3.44 7.86
CA ASN A 27 10.93 -4.44 8.59
C ASN A 27 11.94 -5.14 7.67
N SER A 28 11.51 -5.47 6.45
CA SER A 28 12.34 -6.18 5.49
C SER A 28 13.33 -5.25 4.80
N TYR A 29 12.91 -3.99 4.58
CA TYR A 29 13.80 -2.91 4.18
C TYR A 29 14.97 -2.77 5.17
N GLU A 30 14.70 -2.55 6.45
CA GLU A 30 15.75 -2.33 7.45
C GLU A 30 16.60 -3.57 7.70
N ALA A 31 16.01 -4.76 7.58
CA ALA A 31 16.76 -6.02 7.65
C ALA A 31 17.74 -6.21 6.47
N THR A 32 17.46 -5.62 5.30
CA THR A 32 18.27 -5.82 4.08
C THR A 32 19.25 -4.68 3.83
N LEU A 33 18.84 -3.43 4.03
CA LEU A 33 19.59 -2.22 3.68
C LEU A 33 20.06 -1.41 4.90
N GLY A 34 19.66 -1.82 6.12
CA GLY A 34 19.94 -1.09 7.34
C GLY A 34 18.89 -0.02 7.65
N LEU A 35 19.11 0.74 8.73
CA LEU A 35 18.14 1.70 9.25
C LEU A 35 17.77 2.78 8.22
N ILE A 36 16.51 3.20 8.24
CA ILE A 36 16.03 4.32 7.43
C ILE A 36 16.78 5.61 7.83
N ASP A 37 17.37 6.28 6.84
CA ASP A 37 18.03 7.57 7.00
C ASP A 37 16.96 8.67 7.12
N THR A 38 16.61 9.01 8.36
CA THR A 38 15.55 9.99 8.66
C THR A 38 15.89 11.43 8.27
N SER A 39 17.13 11.68 7.82
CA SER A 39 17.51 12.96 7.23
C SER A 39 17.06 13.11 5.77
N LYS A 40 16.74 12.00 5.09
CA LYS A 40 16.34 11.97 3.67
C LYS A 40 14.90 11.56 3.45
N GLU A 41 14.37 10.68 4.30
CA GLU A 41 12.97 10.23 4.20
C GLU A 41 12.33 10.11 5.58
N SER A 42 11.03 10.35 5.64
CA SER A 42 10.27 10.31 6.88
C SER A 42 9.92 8.86 7.22
N LYS A 43 10.45 8.34 8.34
CA LYS A 43 10.02 7.06 8.93
C LYS A 43 8.62 7.18 9.54
N SER A 44 7.64 7.27 8.66
CA SER A 44 6.22 7.47 8.93
C SER A 44 5.40 7.17 7.67
N PRO A 45 4.05 7.23 7.71
CA PRO A 45 3.23 7.10 6.50
C PRO A 45 3.39 8.24 5.48
N ARG A 46 4.18 9.27 5.80
CA ARG A 46 4.40 10.42 4.91
C ARG A 46 5.10 9.99 3.62
N ASP A 47 4.59 10.50 2.51
CA ASP A 47 5.19 10.37 1.20
C ASP A 47 6.20 11.51 0.98
N ASP A 48 7.48 11.15 0.83
CA ASP A 48 8.57 12.09 0.56
C ASP A 48 9.07 12.00 -0.91
N ASP A 49 8.53 11.07 -1.69
CA ASP A 49 8.87 10.85 -3.11
C ASP A 49 7.83 11.50 -4.04
N GLY A 50 6.55 11.33 -3.71
CA GLY A 50 5.41 11.88 -4.45
C GLY A 50 4.67 10.84 -5.31
N HIS A 51 5.28 9.69 -5.61
CA HIS A 51 4.63 8.62 -6.39
C HIS A 51 3.33 8.11 -5.74
N GLY A 52 3.31 7.97 -4.42
CA GLY A 52 2.13 7.54 -3.66
C GLY A 52 1.01 8.60 -3.69
N THR A 53 1.37 9.87 -3.53
CA THR A 53 0.46 11.02 -3.60
C THR A 53 -0.14 11.16 -4.99
N HIS A 54 0.68 11.09 -6.05
CA HIS A 54 0.22 11.15 -7.43
C HIS A 54 -0.74 9.99 -7.76
N THR A 55 -0.40 8.76 -7.37
CA THR A 55 -1.24 7.58 -7.60
C THR A 55 -2.56 7.68 -6.83
N SER A 56 -2.51 8.01 -5.54
CA SER A 56 -3.71 8.07 -4.69
C SER A 56 -4.67 9.19 -5.12
N THR A 57 -4.15 10.35 -5.54
CA THR A 57 -4.97 11.46 -6.04
C THR A 57 -5.56 11.17 -7.42
N THR A 58 -4.87 10.41 -8.27
CA THR A 58 -5.43 9.93 -9.54
C THR A 58 -6.61 8.96 -9.31
N ALA A 59 -6.47 8.04 -8.34
CA ALA A 59 -7.54 7.08 -8.05
C ALA A 59 -8.73 7.73 -7.31
N ALA A 60 -8.45 8.54 -6.30
CA ALA A 60 -9.45 8.98 -5.32
C ALA A 60 -9.25 10.42 -4.84
N GLY A 61 -8.54 11.28 -5.57
CA GLY A 61 -8.36 12.69 -5.20
C GLY A 61 -9.69 13.44 -5.11
N SER A 62 -9.80 14.31 -4.10
CA SER A 62 -10.87 15.31 -4.04
C SER A 62 -10.72 16.32 -5.20
N VAL A 63 -11.79 17.04 -5.52
CA VAL A 63 -11.73 18.08 -6.54
C VAL A 63 -10.84 19.22 -6.06
N VAL A 64 -9.87 19.61 -6.89
CA VAL A 64 -9.02 20.79 -6.71
C VAL A 64 -9.23 21.67 -7.93
N GLU A 65 -9.82 22.84 -7.71
CA GLU A 65 -10.07 23.81 -8.77
C GLU A 65 -8.78 24.51 -9.19
N ARG A 66 -8.68 24.86 -10.48
CA ARG A 66 -7.55 25.63 -11.04
C ARG A 66 -6.18 24.99 -10.76
N ALA A 67 -6.13 23.66 -10.80
CA ALA A 67 -4.87 22.92 -10.72
C ALA A 67 -4.12 23.05 -12.05
N SER A 68 -2.81 23.26 -11.98
CA SER A 68 -1.90 23.31 -13.13
C SER A 68 -0.49 22.88 -12.70
N LEU A 69 0.34 22.51 -13.68
CA LEU A 69 1.78 22.31 -13.50
C LEU A 69 2.51 23.29 -14.41
N PHE A 70 3.11 24.35 -13.85
CA PHE A 70 3.74 25.41 -14.64
C PHE A 70 2.81 25.95 -15.75
N ASP A 71 1.54 26.19 -15.41
CA ASP A 71 0.46 26.63 -16.32
C ASP A 71 0.05 25.61 -17.41
N TYR A 72 0.65 24.42 -17.45
CA TYR A 72 0.18 23.33 -18.29
C TYR A 72 -1.01 22.60 -17.65
N ALA A 73 -1.91 22.13 -18.51
CA ALA A 73 -3.10 21.36 -18.15
C ALA A 73 -3.99 22.04 -17.09
N GLU A 74 -4.16 23.37 -17.18
CA GLU A 74 -5.05 24.11 -16.29
C GLU A 74 -6.47 23.54 -16.33
N GLY A 75 -7.00 23.21 -15.16
CA GLY A 75 -8.36 22.73 -15.01
C GLY A 75 -8.69 22.27 -13.61
N ASN A 76 -9.79 21.53 -13.46
CA ASN A 76 -10.20 20.96 -12.18
C ASN A 76 -9.64 19.55 -12.05
N ALA A 77 -8.59 19.38 -11.26
CA ALA A 77 -8.00 18.07 -10.97
C ALA A 77 -8.92 17.28 -10.03
N ARG A 78 -9.14 16.00 -10.33
CA ARG A 78 -9.93 15.09 -9.50
C ARG A 78 -9.52 13.65 -9.74
N GLY A 79 -9.71 12.80 -8.74
CA GLY A 79 -9.57 11.37 -8.92
C GLY A 79 -10.77 10.74 -9.62
N MET A 80 -10.61 9.49 -10.05
CA MET A 80 -11.70 8.68 -10.61
C MET A 80 -12.88 8.53 -9.63
N ALA A 81 -12.60 8.42 -8.33
CA ALA A 81 -13.60 8.25 -7.28
C ALA A 81 -13.46 9.32 -6.18
N THR A 82 -14.01 10.51 -6.42
CA THR A 82 -13.83 11.70 -5.55
C THR A 82 -14.39 11.56 -4.14
N HIS A 83 -15.46 10.79 -3.94
CA HIS A 83 -16.14 10.64 -2.65
C HIS A 83 -15.67 9.44 -1.81
N THR A 84 -14.72 8.65 -2.30
CA THR A 84 -14.22 7.49 -1.55
C THR A 84 -13.26 7.92 -0.45
N ARG A 85 -13.10 7.06 0.55
CA ARG A 85 -12.13 7.24 1.63
C ARG A 85 -10.82 6.55 1.24
N VAL A 86 -9.71 7.14 1.62
CA VAL A 86 -8.36 6.64 1.32
C VAL A 86 -7.74 6.11 2.60
N ALA A 87 -7.11 4.93 2.51
CA ALA A 87 -6.20 4.41 3.51
C ALA A 87 -4.83 4.19 2.83
N ALA A 88 -3.78 4.79 3.38
CA ALA A 88 -2.43 4.73 2.82
C ALA A 88 -1.59 3.68 3.54
N TYR A 89 -0.88 2.86 2.77
CA TYR A 89 0.02 1.83 3.27
C TYR A 89 1.38 2.00 2.58
N LYS A 90 2.31 2.72 3.22
CA LYS A 90 3.66 2.97 2.69
C LYS A 90 4.53 1.73 2.83
N VAL A 91 5.03 1.22 1.70
CA VAL A 91 5.88 0.01 1.61
C VAL A 91 7.17 0.25 0.82
N CYS A 92 7.32 1.46 0.29
CA CYS A 92 8.46 1.88 -0.50
C CYS A 92 9.22 2.95 0.26
N TRP A 93 10.54 2.81 0.18
CA TRP A 93 11.54 3.68 0.77
C TRP A 93 12.59 4.00 -0.29
N ILE A 94 13.54 4.88 -0.02
CA ILE A 94 14.56 5.30 -1.01
C ILE A 94 15.29 4.10 -1.62
N GLY A 95 15.61 3.08 -0.83
CA GLY A 95 16.27 1.85 -1.31
C GLY A 95 15.35 0.84 -2.03
N GLY A 96 14.05 1.14 -2.16
CA GLY A 96 13.07 0.32 -2.88
C GLY A 96 11.95 -0.22 -2.00
N CYS A 97 11.18 -1.15 -2.58
CA CYS A 97 10.02 -1.77 -1.94
C CYS A 97 10.25 -3.29 -1.86
N PHE A 98 10.12 -3.85 -0.66
CA PHE A 98 10.39 -5.27 -0.42
C PHE A 98 9.09 -6.08 -0.45
N SER A 99 9.11 -7.24 -1.11
CA SER A 99 7.92 -8.09 -1.29
C SER A 99 7.27 -8.51 0.03
N THR A 100 8.08 -8.75 1.06
CA THR A 100 7.60 -9.08 2.41
C THR A 100 6.88 -7.90 3.08
N ASP A 101 7.37 -6.67 2.93
CA ASP A 101 6.70 -5.48 3.47
C ASP A 101 5.42 -5.16 2.67
N ILE A 102 5.42 -5.40 1.35
CA ILE A 102 4.22 -5.35 0.50
C ILE A 102 3.17 -6.35 0.98
N LEU A 103 3.56 -7.61 1.23
CA LEU A 103 2.65 -8.64 1.71
C LEU A 103 2.05 -8.28 3.08
N ALA A 104 2.87 -7.81 4.02
CA ALA A 104 2.43 -7.37 5.33
C ALA A 104 1.42 -6.21 5.24
N ALA A 105 1.64 -5.27 4.33
CA ALA A 105 0.71 -4.18 4.07
C ALA A 105 -0.61 -4.67 3.44
N THR A 106 -0.55 -5.60 2.50
CA THR A 106 -1.74 -6.20 1.88
C THR A 106 -2.58 -6.94 2.91
N ASP A 107 -1.97 -7.78 3.74
CA ASP A 107 -2.66 -8.48 4.84
C ASP A 107 -3.32 -7.46 5.78
N LYS A 108 -2.60 -6.39 6.11
CA LYS A 108 -3.15 -5.37 7.00
C LYS A 108 -4.32 -4.59 6.40
N ALA A 109 -4.26 -4.31 5.10
CA ALA A 109 -5.35 -3.64 4.39
C ALA A 109 -6.61 -4.52 4.34
N ILE A 110 -6.45 -5.84 4.20
CA ILE A 110 -7.56 -6.80 4.27
C ILE A 110 -8.18 -6.80 5.67
N GLU A 111 -7.36 -6.86 6.72
CA GLU A 111 -7.83 -6.80 8.12
C GLU A 111 -8.55 -5.49 8.45
N ASP A 112 -8.04 -4.36 7.94
CA ASP A 112 -8.64 -3.04 8.13
C ASP A 112 -9.98 -2.91 7.37
N GLY A 113 -10.24 -3.80 6.41
CA GLY A 113 -11.50 -3.90 5.65
C GLY A 113 -11.54 -3.02 4.40
N VAL A 114 -10.40 -2.79 3.75
CA VAL A 114 -10.31 -2.03 2.49
C VAL A 114 -11.08 -2.75 1.38
N ASN A 115 -11.87 -1.99 0.60
CA ASN A 115 -12.72 -2.56 -0.45
C ASN A 115 -11.99 -2.77 -1.78
N VAL A 116 -11.11 -1.84 -2.15
CA VAL A 116 -10.35 -1.84 -3.41
C VAL A 116 -8.95 -1.37 -3.09
N MET A 117 -7.94 -2.04 -3.66
CA MET A 117 -6.54 -1.70 -3.50
C MET A 117 -5.97 -1.20 -4.83
N SER A 118 -5.27 -0.07 -4.79
CA SER A 118 -4.51 0.46 -5.92
C SER A 118 -3.03 0.32 -5.61
N MET A 119 -2.31 -0.47 -6.42
CA MET A 119 -0.88 -0.76 -6.25
C MET A 119 -0.15 -0.53 -7.56
N SER A 120 0.51 0.63 -7.68
CA SER A 120 1.36 0.96 -8.83
C SER A 120 2.80 0.55 -8.54
N LEU A 121 3.02 -0.74 -8.27
CA LEU A 121 4.34 -1.28 -7.95
C LEU A 121 4.76 -2.25 -9.05
N SER A 122 6.06 -2.29 -9.34
CA SER A 122 6.65 -3.27 -10.25
C SER A 122 7.92 -3.83 -9.63
N GLY A 123 8.17 -5.12 -9.85
CA GLY A 123 9.38 -5.79 -9.42
C GLY A 123 10.30 -6.07 -10.60
N VAL A 124 11.60 -5.93 -10.40
CA VAL A 124 12.58 -6.54 -11.30
C VAL A 124 12.76 -7.99 -10.86
N ASN A 125 12.37 -8.94 -11.72
CA ASN A 125 12.75 -10.33 -11.54
C ASN A 125 14.25 -10.44 -11.82
N VAL A 126 15.09 -10.19 -10.81
CA VAL A 126 16.45 -10.69 -10.89
C VAL A 126 16.31 -12.19 -10.68
N MET A 127 16.32 -12.95 -11.78
CA MET A 127 16.55 -14.40 -11.76
C MET A 127 17.99 -14.65 -11.28
N THR A 128 18.31 -14.25 -10.05
CA THR A 128 19.46 -14.75 -9.32
C THR A 128 19.18 -16.22 -9.10
N ARG A 129 19.90 -17.07 -9.83
CA ARG A 129 20.00 -18.53 -9.67
C ARG A 129 20.50 -18.97 -8.27
N LEU A 130 20.30 -18.17 -7.24
CA LEU A 130 20.70 -18.41 -5.84
C LEU A 130 19.55 -18.20 -4.84
N GLN A 131 18.29 -18.21 -5.27
CA GLN A 131 17.14 -18.50 -4.40
C GLN A 131 16.52 -19.85 -4.73
N ASN A 132 17.39 -20.86 -4.78
CA ASN A 132 16.97 -22.25 -4.78
C ASN A 132 17.55 -22.97 -3.56
N PRO A 133 17.05 -22.74 -2.33
CA PRO A 133 16.90 -23.86 -1.43
C PRO A 133 15.72 -24.66 -1.98
N HIS A 134 16.02 -25.63 -2.83
CA HIS A 134 15.04 -26.56 -3.35
C HIS A 134 14.04 -26.94 -2.24
N ARG A 135 12.74 -26.79 -2.55
CA ARG A 135 11.67 -27.73 -2.14
C ARG A 135 11.00 -27.52 -0.76
N LEU A 136 10.31 -26.39 -0.51
CA LEU A 136 9.35 -26.36 0.63
C LEU A 136 8.10 -25.44 0.56
N LEU A 137 7.59 -25.05 -0.62
CA LEU A 137 6.35 -24.25 -0.70
C LEU A 137 5.39 -24.67 -1.84
N LEU A 138 4.95 -25.94 -1.85
CA LEU A 138 3.94 -26.39 -2.82
C LEU A 138 2.78 -27.25 -2.29
N PRO A 139 2.41 -27.21 -0.98
CA PRO A 139 1.03 -27.57 -0.63
C PRO A 139 0.21 -26.57 0.21
N ARG A 140 0.77 -25.48 0.75
CA ARG A 140 -0.01 -24.65 1.71
C ARG A 140 -0.91 -23.59 1.10
N ILE A 141 -0.60 -23.07 -0.09
CA ILE A 141 -1.43 -22.05 -0.75
C ILE A 141 -2.66 -22.68 -1.43
N THR A 142 -2.55 -23.93 -1.90
CA THR A 142 -3.65 -24.68 -2.52
C THR A 142 -4.65 -25.26 -1.53
N GLN A 143 -4.31 -25.39 -0.24
CA GLN A 143 -5.22 -25.93 0.77
C GLN A 143 -6.16 -24.86 1.38
N ALA A 144 -5.69 -23.61 1.52
CA ALA A 144 -6.52 -22.51 2.04
C ALA A 144 -7.60 -22.06 1.04
N ALA A 145 -7.31 -22.11 -0.27
CA ALA A 145 -8.27 -21.77 -1.32
C ALA A 145 -9.34 -22.85 -1.55
N ARG A 146 -9.01 -24.15 -1.33
CA ARG A 146 -10.00 -25.24 -1.48
C ARG A 146 -11.01 -25.34 -0.33
N SER A 147 -10.60 -25.02 0.90
CA SER A 147 -11.49 -25.19 2.07
C SER A 147 -12.61 -24.14 2.13
N LYS A 148 -12.38 -22.92 1.64
CA LYS A 148 -13.43 -21.87 1.61
C LYS A 148 -14.38 -21.96 0.41
N PHE A 149 -14.01 -22.62 -0.69
CA PHE A 149 -14.88 -22.76 -1.86
C PHE A 149 -15.86 -23.93 -1.73
N LEU A 150 -15.48 -25.02 -1.04
CA LEU A 150 -16.37 -26.15 -0.76
C LEU A 150 -17.36 -25.89 0.41
N GLY A 151 -16.99 -25.05 1.38
CA GLY A 151 -17.87 -24.73 2.52
C GLY A 151 -19.08 -23.85 2.18
N LYS A 152 -19.07 -23.12 1.05
CA LYS A 152 -20.20 -22.25 0.66
C LYS A 152 -21.14 -22.82 -0.41
N GLN A 153 -20.83 -24.00 -0.98
CA GLN A 153 -21.73 -24.67 -1.93
C GLN A 153 -22.67 -25.70 -1.29
N MET A 154 -22.54 -26.00 0.00
CA MET A 154 -23.38 -26.99 0.70
C MET A 154 -24.35 -26.40 1.72
N GLU A 155 -24.40 -25.07 1.87
CA GLU A 155 -25.26 -24.36 2.84
C GLU A 155 -26.30 -23.45 2.15
N GLY A 156 -26.77 -23.91 0.97
CA GLY A 156 -27.75 -23.21 0.14
C GLY A 156 -28.71 -24.16 -0.61
N ARG A 157 -28.92 -25.38 -0.11
CA ARG A 157 -30.07 -26.24 -0.43
C ARG A 157 -30.51 -26.96 0.85
N GLY A 158 -31.55 -26.43 1.45
CA GLY A 158 -32.19 -26.91 2.67
C GLY A 158 -33.18 -25.86 3.12
#